data_AF-A0A1G9SH85-F1
#
_entry.id   AF-A0A1G9SH85-F1
#
_cell.length_a   1.000
_cell.length_b   1.000
_cell.length_c   1.000
_cell.angle_alpha   90.00
_cell.angle_beta   90.00
_cell.angle_gamma   90.00
#
_symmetry.space_group_name_H-M   'P 1'
#
loop_
_entity.id
_entity.type
_entity.pdbx_description
1 polymer ?
#
loop_
_entity_poly.entity_id
_entity_poly.type
_entity_poly.pdbx_seq_one_letter_code
_entity_poly.pdbx_strand_id
1 'polypeptide(L)'
;MMITSVALTTALAGTATARGADADVTIEVSAARNILPPGGWTSVEANVRNLGTVAADNVRFTFALPQYLQVISTETSSEWNCESQGATATCQHIGPLRPGATPFHFRFTAGVSYDAPIGSSVIATASVTTSSAESVTGNNRSEKSIRFVGKGVVKGQIWHDLNANGVRDPGEPTINSIGVSFRSVDDEDLEGFSNSVDGTYWEDLAAKRFQAEVHLSKSSWRFTTPDVGSDTTDSDIVPTTEDAWYRYGKSEIFTVEAGVNRVLDVGVVAVPKP
;
A
#
# COMPACT_ATOMS: atom_id res chain seq x y z
N MET A 1 38.98 50.43 55.62
CA MET A 1 39.32 49.00 55.43
C MET A 1 38.39 48.18 56.33
N MET A 2 37.25 47.77 55.79
CA MET A 2 36.35 46.78 56.41
C MET A 2 36.00 45.77 55.32
N ILE A 3 36.16 44.51 55.69
CA ILE A 3 36.20 43.31 54.85
C ILE A 3 34.90 42.54 55.11
N THR A 4 34.20 42.20 54.01
CA THR A 4 33.26 41.09 53.74
C THR A 4 32.16 40.74 54.76
N SER A 5 30.95 40.36 54.30
CA SER A 5 30.66 38.94 54.05
C SER A 5 29.46 38.79 53.11
N VAL A 6 29.66 38.10 51.98
CA VAL A 6 28.56 37.63 51.11
C VAL A 6 28.12 36.27 51.62
N ALA A 7 26.84 36.14 51.98
CA ALA A 7 26.27 34.86 52.37
C ALA A 7 26.03 33.99 51.13
N LEU A 8 26.70 32.84 51.08
CA LEU A 8 26.52 31.83 50.05
C LEU A 8 25.33 30.94 50.46
N THR A 9 24.17 31.16 49.87
CA THR A 9 23.03 30.23 50.01
C THR A 9 23.30 28.98 49.18
N THR A 10 23.57 27.87 49.86
CA THR A 10 23.60 26.53 49.28
C THR A 10 22.20 26.14 48.84
N ALA A 11 21.98 26.04 47.53
CA ALA A 11 20.80 25.40 46.98
C ALA A 11 20.87 23.90 47.29
N LEU A 12 19.90 23.39 48.05
CA LEU A 12 19.67 21.96 48.21
C LEU A 12 19.30 21.40 46.83
N ALA A 13 20.16 20.52 46.30
CA ALA A 13 19.82 19.72 45.14
C ALA A 13 18.59 18.88 45.49
N GLY A 14 17.45 19.22 44.89
CA GLY A 14 16.29 18.34 44.90
C GLY A 14 16.73 17.00 44.30
N THR A 15 16.44 15.90 44.99
CA THR A 15 16.61 14.56 44.44
C THR A 15 15.71 14.46 43.21
N ALA A 16 16.27 14.61 42.02
CA ALA A 16 15.64 14.10 40.82
C ALA A 16 15.52 12.59 41.03
N THR A 17 14.32 12.10 41.32
CA THR A 17 14.02 10.68 41.17
C THR A 17 14.37 10.34 39.74
N ALA A 18 15.48 9.62 39.54
CA ALA A 18 15.80 9.04 38.24
C ALA A 18 14.55 8.29 37.78
N ARG A 19 14.01 8.69 36.62
CA ARG A 19 12.93 7.93 35.97
C ARG A 19 13.44 6.49 35.89
N GLY A 20 12.71 5.53 36.46
CA GLY A 20 13.12 4.13 36.50
C GLY A 20 13.55 3.67 35.11
N ALA A 21 14.65 2.92 35.05
CA ALA A 21 15.12 2.35 33.80
C ALA A 21 14.18 1.21 33.41
N ASP A 22 13.21 1.53 32.55
CA ASP A 22 12.18 0.59 32.11
C ASP A 22 12.33 0.30 30.61
N ALA A 23 11.73 -0.82 30.18
CA ALA A 23 11.45 -1.08 28.78
C ALA A 23 10.28 -0.19 28.30
N ASP A 24 10.06 -0.17 26.99
CA ASP A 24 8.88 0.46 26.38
C ASP A 24 8.68 -0.20 25.01
N VAL A 25 7.93 -1.30 24.97
CA VAL A 25 7.69 -2.00 23.71
C VAL A 25 6.53 -1.37 22.96
N THR A 26 6.75 -1.03 21.70
CA THR A 26 5.73 -0.47 20.82
C THR A 26 5.53 -1.38 19.63
N ILE A 27 4.32 -1.39 19.09
CA ILE A 27 4.01 -2.05 17.82
C ILE A 27 3.36 -1.04 16.88
N GLU A 28 3.81 -1.04 15.64
CA GLU A 28 3.19 -0.31 14.55
C GLU A 28 2.80 -1.31 13.45
N VAL A 29 1.58 -1.19 12.94
CA VAL A 29 1.12 -2.05 11.84
C VAL A 29 0.71 -1.24 10.64
N SER A 30 1.12 -1.71 9.47
CA SER A 30 0.72 -1.15 8.19
C SER A 30 0.10 -2.24 7.32
N ALA A 31 -0.91 -1.83 6.55
CA ALA A 31 -1.49 -2.61 5.47
C ALA A 31 -1.64 -1.63 4.31
N ALA A 32 -0.75 -1.76 3.33
CA ALA A 32 -0.61 -0.82 2.24
C ALA A 32 -1.85 -0.85 1.32
N ARG A 33 -2.44 -2.04 1.14
CA ARG A 33 -3.76 -2.24 0.55
C ARG A 33 -4.77 -2.43 1.67
N ASN A 34 -5.74 -1.53 1.81
CA ASN A 34 -6.74 -1.63 2.88
C ASN A 34 -8.18 -1.42 2.40
N ILE A 35 -8.38 -1.32 1.09
CA ILE A 35 -9.67 -1.35 0.43
C ILE A 35 -9.68 -2.56 -0.49
N LEU A 36 -10.33 -3.64 -0.05
CA LEU A 36 -10.20 -4.97 -0.64
C LEU A 36 -11.55 -5.53 -1.07
N PRO A 37 -11.62 -6.26 -2.20
CA PRO A 37 -12.79 -7.04 -2.55
C PRO A 37 -12.82 -8.40 -1.82
N PRO A 38 -13.99 -9.06 -1.73
CA PRO A 38 -14.05 -10.46 -1.35
C PRO A 38 -13.10 -11.33 -2.20
N GLY A 39 -12.33 -12.21 -1.56
CA GLY A 39 -11.26 -12.99 -2.20
C GLY A 39 -9.95 -12.21 -2.43
N GLY A 40 -9.94 -10.90 -2.21
CA GLY A 40 -8.73 -10.07 -2.25
C GLY A 40 -7.80 -10.34 -1.06
N TRP A 41 -6.60 -9.77 -1.12
CA TRP A 41 -5.59 -9.95 -0.08
C TRP A 41 -4.76 -8.68 0.12
N THR A 42 -4.14 -8.57 1.28
CA THR A 42 -3.17 -7.51 1.59
C THR A 42 -1.97 -8.06 2.33
N SER A 43 -0.82 -7.44 2.10
CA SER A 43 0.36 -7.66 2.92
C SER A 43 0.29 -6.75 4.13
N VAL A 44 0.36 -7.35 5.32
CA VAL A 44 0.41 -6.65 6.59
C VAL A 44 1.83 -6.72 7.12
N GLU A 45 2.37 -5.56 7.48
CA GLU A 45 3.68 -5.43 8.09
C GLU A 45 3.55 -5.01 9.56
N ALA A 46 4.30 -5.68 10.43
CA ALA A 46 4.39 -5.37 11.84
C ALA A 46 5.82 -4.94 12.19
N ASN A 47 5.93 -3.81 12.86
CA ASN A 47 7.19 -3.26 13.34
C ASN A 47 7.13 -3.13 14.86
N VAL A 48 7.82 -4.04 15.56
CA VAL A 48 7.97 -3.99 17.02
C VAL A 48 9.30 -3.32 17.37
N ARG A 49 9.26 -2.38 18.31
CA ARG A 49 10.46 -1.67 18.79
C ARG A 49 10.47 -1.61 20.31
N ASN A 50 11.65 -1.40 20.88
CA ASN A 50 11.81 -1.00 22.28
C ASN A 50 12.34 0.44 22.32
N LEU A 51 11.48 1.38 22.74
CA LEU A 51 11.79 2.80 22.89
C LEU A 51 12.34 3.14 24.28
N GLY A 52 12.42 2.14 25.16
CA GLY A 52 12.84 2.29 26.55
C GLY A 52 14.34 2.41 26.69
N THR A 53 14.81 2.25 27.92
CA THR A 53 16.25 2.35 28.25
C THR A 53 16.87 1.01 28.67
N VAL A 54 16.02 0.00 28.91
CA VAL A 54 16.40 -1.37 29.29
C VAL A 54 15.84 -2.38 28.29
N ALA A 55 16.53 -3.52 28.14
CA ALA A 55 16.06 -4.61 27.28
C ALA A 55 14.72 -5.19 27.76
N ALA A 56 13.83 -5.50 26.81
CA ALA A 56 12.54 -6.10 27.07
C ALA A 56 12.62 -7.62 26.93
N ASP A 57 12.26 -8.36 27.98
CA ASP A 57 12.26 -9.82 27.99
C ASP A 57 10.91 -10.38 27.57
N ASN A 58 10.92 -11.60 27.01
CA ASN A 58 9.71 -12.32 26.59
C ASN A 58 8.77 -11.50 25.71
N VAL A 59 9.32 -10.72 24.78
CA VAL A 59 8.51 -9.89 23.87
C VAL A 59 7.68 -10.78 22.97
N ARG A 60 6.36 -10.61 23.04
CA ARG A 60 5.38 -11.34 22.24
C ARG A 60 4.40 -10.36 21.65
N PHE A 61 4.18 -10.45 20.34
CA PHE A 61 3.06 -9.77 19.71
C PHE A 61 2.05 -10.76 19.15
N THR A 62 0.80 -10.32 19.11
CA THR A 62 -0.33 -11.07 18.57
C THR A 62 -1.10 -10.18 17.61
N PHE A 63 -1.40 -10.73 16.44
CA PHE A 63 -2.38 -10.19 15.51
C PHE A 63 -3.68 -10.95 15.69
N ALA A 64 -4.75 -10.22 16.03
CA ALA A 64 -6.11 -10.73 15.99
C ALA A 64 -6.79 -10.13 14.76
N LEU A 65 -7.00 -10.97 13.74
CA LEU A 65 -7.80 -10.60 12.59
C LEU A 65 -9.29 -10.75 12.93
N PRO A 66 -10.12 -9.73 12.61
CA PRO A 66 -11.56 -9.79 12.81
C PRO A 66 -12.20 -10.80 11.85
N GLN A 67 -13.51 -11.01 12.00
CA GLN A 67 -14.30 -11.83 11.09
C GLN A 67 -14.04 -11.42 9.62
N TYR A 68 -14.08 -12.42 8.73
CA TYR A 68 -13.83 -12.32 7.28
C TYR A 68 -12.37 -12.13 6.87
N LEU A 69 -11.43 -12.01 7.81
CA LEU A 69 -10.00 -11.99 7.54
C LEU A 69 -9.33 -13.26 8.06
N GLN A 70 -8.38 -13.79 7.29
CA GLN A 70 -7.60 -14.95 7.67
C GLN A 70 -6.13 -14.77 7.28
N VAL A 71 -5.24 -15.36 8.07
CA VAL A 71 -3.82 -15.41 7.72
C VAL A 71 -3.64 -16.48 6.64
N ILE A 72 -3.19 -16.09 5.45
CA ILE A 72 -2.90 -17.01 4.33
C ILE A 72 -1.48 -17.54 4.45
N SER A 73 -0.52 -16.65 4.67
CA SER A 73 0.90 -16.99 4.77
C SER A 73 1.61 -16.03 5.71
N THR A 74 2.68 -16.51 6.34
CA THR A 74 3.56 -15.70 7.17
C THR A 74 4.98 -15.76 6.63
N GLU A 75 5.62 -14.60 6.52
CA GLU A 75 7.03 -14.44 6.20
C GLU A 75 7.69 -13.81 7.41
N THR A 76 8.54 -14.59 8.08
CA THR A 76 9.16 -14.17 9.35
C THR A 76 10.65 -14.02 9.17
N SER A 77 11.23 -13.10 9.93
CA SER A 77 12.68 -13.05 10.08
C SER A 77 13.15 -14.21 10.98
N SER A 78 14.47 -14.42 11.02
CA SER A 78 15.11 -15.39 11.92
C SER A 78 15.05 -14.99 13.40
N GLU A 79 14.58 -13.80 13.75
CA GLU A 79 14.52 -13.30 15.12
C GLU A 79 13.15 -13.51 15.80
N TRP A 80 12.16 -13.98 15.05
CA TRP A 80 10.82 -14.23 15.54
C TRP A 80 10.43 -15.69 15.34
N ASN A 81 9.96 -16.33 16.41
CA ASN A 81 9.27 -17.60 16.32
C ASN A 81 7.75 -17.35 16.27
N CYS A 82 7.11 -17.64 15.15
CA CYS A 82 5.71 -17.33 14.92
C CYS A 82 4.88 -18.58 14.62
N GLU A 83 3.66 -18.58 15.14
CA GLU A 83 2.64 -19.57 14.88
C GLU A 83 1.35 -18.86 14.44
N SER A 84 0.69 -19.41 13.42
CA SER A 84 -0.61 -18.91 12.97
C SER A 84 -1.66 -20.01 13.10
N GLN A 85 -2.80 -19.64 13.65
CA GLN A 85 -3.97 -20.51 13.79
C GLN A 85 -5.21 -19.73 13.40
N GLY A 86 -5.75 -20.02 12.21
CA GLY A 86 -6.94 -19.35 11.68
C GLY A 86 -6.75 -17.84 11.52
N ALA A 87 -7.50 -17.06 12.32
CA ALA A 87 -7.48 -15.60 12.29
C ALA A 87 -6.45 -14.95 13.22
N THR A 88 -5.66 -15.77 13.95
CA THR A 88 -4.69 -15.26 14.92
C THR A 88 -3.28 -15.66 14.53
N ALA A 89 -2.35 -14.70 14.51
CA ALA A 89 -0.92 -14.96 14.44
C ALA A 89 -0.25 -14.49 15.74
N THR A 90 0.59 -15.33 16.34
CA THR A 90 1.34 -15.01 17.55
C THR A 90 2.82 -15.20 17.27
N CYS A 91 3.62 -14.21 17.64
CA CYS A 91 5.05 -14.20 17.40
C CYS A 91 5.79 -13.86 18.69
N GLN A 92 6.86 -14.61 18.97
CA GLN A 92 7.73 -14.40 20.11
C GLN A 92 9.14 -14.05 19.63
N HIS A 93 9.68 -12.95 20.15
CA HIS A 93 11.05 -12.53 19.86
C HIS A 93 12.04 -13.52 20.48
N ILE A 94 13.09 -13.86 19.75
CA ILE A 94 14.14 -14.76 20.22
C ILE A 94 15.12 -13.95 21.09
N GLY A 95 14.99 -14.12 22.40
CA GLY A 95 15.80 -13.39 23.38
C GLY A 95 15.31 -11.96 23.64
N PRO A 96 16.06 -11.16 24.43
CA PRO A 96 15.64 -9.83 24.84
C PRO A 96 15.70 -8.81 23.69
N LEU A 97 14.64 -8.01 23.54
CA LEU A 97 14.63 -6.90 22.57
C LEU A 97 15.31 -5.67 23.19
N ARG A 98 16.50 -5.34 22.68
CA ARG A 98 17.29 -4.21 23.19
C ARG A 98 16.74 -2.86 22.71
N PRO A 99 16.91 -1.79 23.50
CA PRO A 99 16.65 -0.43 23.02
C PRO A 99 17.42 -0.12 21.74
N GLY A 100 16.75 0.51 20.77
CA GLY A 100 17.35 0.89 19.49
C GLY A 100 17.75 -0.29 18.58
N ALA A 101 17.35 -1.52 18.90
CA ALA A 101 17.46 -2.63 17.97
C ALA A 101 16.74 -2.28 16.66
N THR A 102 17.35 -2.66 15.54
CA THR A 102 16.72 -2.48 14.23
C THR A 102 15.45 -3.33 14.18
N PRO A 103 14.27 -2.73 13.95
CA PRO A 103 13.05 -3.51 13.83
C PRO A 103 13.17 -4.41 12.62
N PHE A 104 13.08 -5.72 12.83
CA PHE A 104 12.85 -6.65 11.73
C PHE A 104 11.35 -6.71 11.47
N HIS A 105 10.99 -6.48 10.21
CA HIS A 105 9.60 -6.58 9.80
C HIS A 105 9.12 -8.03 9.94
N PHE A 106 7.96 -8.18 10.54
CA PHE A 106 7.15 -9.38 10.34
C PHE A 106 6.13 -9.07 9.26
N ARG A 107 6.05 -9.92 8.24
CA ARG A 107 5.12 -9.76 7.13
C ARG A 107 4.20 -10.96 7.07
N PHE A 108 2.91 -10.72 6.87
CA PHE A 108 1.98 -11.80 6.57
C PHE A 108 0.97 -11.35 5.53
N THR A 109 0.39 -12.34 4.84
CA THR A 109 -0.68 -12.10 3.88
C THR A 109 -2.01 -12.34 4.58
N ALA A 110 -2.84 -11.30 4.64
CA ALA A 110 -4.22 -11.41 5.10
C ALA A 110 -5.15 -11.54 3.88
N GLY A 111 -5.95 -12.59 3.84
CA GLY A 111 -6.98 -12.80 2.83
C GLY A 111 -8.36 -12.39 3.31
N VAL A 112 -9.17 -11.86 2.41
CA VAL A 112 -10.60 -11.56 2.64
C VAL A 112 -11.44 -12.75 2.19
N SER A 113 -12.33 -13.23 3.05
CA SER A 113 -13.28 -14.28 2.70
C SER A 113 -14.23 -13.85 1.57
N TYR A 114 -14.68 -14.81 0.76
CA TYR A 114 -15.60 -14.54 -0.35
C TYR A 114 -17.00 -14.12 0.09
N ASP A 115 -17.38 -14.38 1.35
CA ASP A 115 -18.65 -13.98 1.96
C ASP A 115 -18.57 -12.64 2.73
N ALA A 116 -17.45 -11.92 2.63
CA ALA A 116 -17.27 -10.62 3.26
C ALA A 116 -18.35 -9.62 2.80
N PRO A 117 -19.04 -8.92 3.72
CA PRO A 117 -20.11 -8.01 3.35
C PRO A 117 -19.56 -6.72 2.73
N ILE A 118 -19.84 -6.51 1.44
CA ILE A 118 -19.47 -5.30 0.71
C ILE A 118 -20.08 -4.06 1.37
N GLY A 119 -19.30 -2.98 1.47
CA GLY A 119 -19.71 -1.71 2.09
C GLY A 119 -19.44 -1.64 3.59
N SER A 120 -18.93 -2.73 4.19
CA SER A 120 -18.54 -2.75 5.61
C SER A 120 -17.04 -2.50 5.80
N SER A 121 -16.65 -2.24 7.05
CA SER A 121 -15.27 -2.14 7.47
C SER A 121 -15.04 -2.97 8.74
N VAL A 122 -13.84 -3.53 8.86
CA VAL A 122 -13.39 -4.27 10.04
C VAL A 122 -12.06 -3.70 10.54
N ILE A 123 -11.79 -3.86 11.84
CA ILE A 123 -10.56 -3.36 12.47
C ILE A 123 -9.69 -4.55 12.85
N ALA A 124 -8.53 -4.68 12.20
CA ALA A 124 -7.47 -5.59 12.62
C ALA A 124 -6.69 -4.96 13.78
N THR A 125 -6.44 -5.75 14.82
CA THR A 125 -5.70 -5.30 16.00
C THR A 125 -4.42 -6.10 16.13
N ALA A 126 -3.31 -5.40 16.36
CA ALA A 126 -2.09 -5.99 16.86
C ALA A 126 -1.77 -5.44 18.24
N SER A 127 -1.32 -6.34 19.12
CA SER A 127 -0.88 -5.99 20.46
C SER A 127 0.48 -6.62 20.74
N VAL A 128 1.36 -5.90 21.44
CA VAL A 128 2.65 -6.41 21.92
C VAL A 128 2.67 -6.44 23.45
N THR A 129 3.40 -7.38 24.01
CA THR A 129 3.55 -7.59 25.45
C THR A 129 5.00 -7.96 25.76
N THR A 130 5.42 -7.67 26.99
CA THR A 130 6.73 -8.06 27.55
C THR A 130 6.54 -8.41 29.02
N SER A 131 7.47 -9.18 29.60
CA SER A 131 7.53 -9.40 31.05
C SER A 131 8.33 -8.33 31.79
N SER A 132 9.05 -7.46 31.08
CA SER A 132 9.79 -6.35 31.68
C SER A 132 8.85 -5.24 32.14
N ALA A 133 9.26 -4.46 33.15
CA ALA A 133 8.53 -3.25 33.53
C ALA A 133 8.56 -2.25 32.36
N GLU A 134 7.42 -1.63 32.08
CA GLU A 134 7.25 -0.70 30.97
C GLU A 134 6.97 0.72 31.44
N SER A 135 7.67 1.69 30.84
CA SER A 135 7.45 3.10 31.13
C SER A 135 6.18 3.66 30.47
N VAL A 136 5.75 3.07 29.35
CA VAL A 136 4.53 3.40 28.61
C VAL A 136 3.92 2.10 28.12
N THR A 137 2.60 1.92 28.34
CA THR A 137 1.88 0.72 27.88
C THR A 137 0.79 1.05 26.86
N GLY A 138 0.50 2.34 26.64
CA GLY A 138 -0.54 2.81 25.72
C GLY A 138 -0.19 2.69 24.23
N ASN A 139 1.09 2.49 23.91
CA ASN A 139 1.67 2.29 22.58
C ASN A 139 1.89 0.80 22.24
N ASN A 140 1.46 -0.10 23.12
CA ASN A 140 1.58 -1.55 22.94
C ASN A 140 0.50 -2.10 21.99
N ARG A 141 -0.26 -1.24 21.31
CA ARG A 141 -1.38 -1.63 20.46
C ARG A 141 -1.44 -0.75 19.23
N SER A 142 -1.69 -1.38 18.08
CA SER A 142 -1.92 -0.71 16.80
C SER A 142 -3.11 -1.33 16.09
N GLU A 143 -3.89 -0.49 15.44
CA GLU A 143 -5.09 -0.90 14.70
C GLU A 143 -4.99 -0.54 13.23
N LYS A 144 -5.62 -1.33 12.38
CA LYS A 144 -5.77 -1.02 10.97
C LYS A 144 -7.20 -1.34 10.50
N SER A 145 -7.85 -0.34 9.92
CA SER A 145 -9.16 -0.53 9.28
C SER A 145 -8.97 -1.09 7.87
N ILE A 146 -9.71 -2.16 7.57
CA ILE A 146 -9.88 -2.74 6.24
C ILE A 146 -11.33 -2.53 5.81
N ARG A 147 -11.52 -1.95 4.62
CA ARG A 147 -12.84 -1.72 4.01
C ARG A 147 -13.10 -2.77 2.93
N PHE A 148 -14.28 -3.37 2.95
CA PHE A 148 -14.71 -4.33 1.94
C PHE A 148 -15.51 -3.62 0.85
N VAL A 149 -15.11 -3.80 -0.40
CA VAL A 149 -15.75 -3.20 -1.57
C VAL A 149 -16.11 -4.26 -2.60
N GLY A 150 -17.06 -3.97 -3.49
CA GLY A 150 -17.29 -4.83 -4.65
C GLY A 150 -16.16 -4.68 -5.66
N LYS A 151 -16.35 -5.28 -6.83
CA LYS A 151 -15.46 -5.04 -7.97
C LYS A 151 -16.23 -4.49 -9.16
N GLY A 152 -15.54 -3.71 -9.98
CA GLY A 152 -16.00 -3.22 -11.28
C GLY A 152 -14.98 -3.57 -12.35
N VAL A 153 -15.41 -3.55 -13.61
CA VAL A 153 -14.55 -3.89 -14.74
C VAL A 153 -14.07 -2.63 -15.42
N VAL A 154 -12.77 -2.51 -15.65
CA VAL A 154 -12.20 -1.53 -16.58
C VAL A 154 -11.77 -2.28 -17.83
N LYS A 155 -12.10 -1.76 -19.01
CA LYS A 155 -11.77 -2.39 -20.29
C LYS A 155 -11.55 -1.35 -21.36
N GLY A 156 -10.91 -1.73 -22.45
CA GLY A 156 -10.81 -0.85 -23.61
C GLY A 156 -10.03 -1.44 -24.77
N GLN A 157 -9.73 -0.58 -25.73
CA GLN A 157 -9.02 -0.90 -26.95
C GLN A 157 -7.78 -0.03 -27.10
N ILE A 158 -6.71 -0.65 -27.62
CA ILE A 158 -5.48 0.02 -28.00
C ILE A 158 -5.37 -0.03 -29.51
N TRP A 159 -5.28 1.13 -30.16
CA TRP A 159 -5.29 1.22 -31.62
C TRP A 159 -4.19 2.12 -32.16
N HIS A 160 -3.82 1.85 -33.42
CA HIS A 160 -2.97 2.72 -34.21
C HIS A 160 -3.82 3.79 -34.86
N ASP A 161 -3.75 5.00 -34.31
CA ASP A 161 -4.32 6.17 -34.95
C ASP A 161 -3.48 6.52 -36.19
N LEU A 162 -4.00 6.20 -37.37
CA LEU A 162 -3.27 6.29 -38.64
C LEU A 162 -3.19 7.73 -39.14
N ASN A 163 -4.15 8.56 -38.76
CA ASN A 163 -4.28 9.94 -39.23
C ASN A 163 -3.94 10.98 -38.16
N ALA A 164 -3.60 10.53 -36.94
CA ALA A 164 -3.25 11.30 -35.76
C ALA A 164 -4.35 12.28 -35.29
N ASN A 165 -5.63 11.94 -35.48
CA ASN A 165 -6.76 12.80 -35.12
C ASN A 165 -7.28 12.60 -33.68
N GLY A 166 -6.81 11.59 -32.95
CA GLY A 166 -7.23 11.28 -31.59
C GLY A 166 -8.51 10.46 -31.46
N VAL A 167 -9.08 10.00 -32.58
CA VAL A 167 -10.35 9.27 -32.65
C VAL A 167 -10.11 7.91 -33.29
N ARG A 168 -10.69 6.85 -32.73
CA ARG A 168 -10.65 5.51 -33.32
C ARG A 168 -11.56 5.42 -34.54
N ASP A 169 -10.98 5.52 -35.72
CA ASP A 169 -11.67 5.49 -37.00
C ASP A 169 -11.83 4.06 -37.58
N PRO A 170 -12.87 3.82 -38.41
CA PRO A 170 -12.99 2.56 -39.13
C PRO A 170 -11.76 2.27 -40.02
N GLY A 171 -11.16 1.09 -39.82
CA GLY A 171 -9.98 0.64 -40.57
C GLY A 171 -8.66 0.88 -39.87
N GLU A 172 -8.66 1.56 -38.72
CA GLU A 172 -7.49 1.67 -37.87
C GLU A 172 -7.18 0.33 -37.16
N PRO A 173 -5.96 -0.19 -37.27
CA PRO A 173 -5.62 -1.49 -36.72
C PRO A 173 -5.43 -1.42 -35.21
N THR A 174 -5.71 -2.52 -34.52
CA THR A 174 -5.40 -2.64 -33.10
C THR A 174 -3.92 -2.93 -32.88
N ILE A 175 -3.41 -2.56 -31.69
CA ILE A 175 -2.00 -2.77 -31.32
C ILE A 175 -1.91 -3.71 -30.14
N ASN A 176 -0.98 -4.66 -30.23
CA ASN A 176 -0.66 -5.60 -29.17
C ASN A 176 0.62 -5.18 -28.43
N SER A 177 0.84 -5.80 -27.27
CA SER A 177 2.05 -5.63 -26.45
C SER A 177 2.21 -4.24 -25.82
N ILE A 178 1.12 -3.49 -25.65
CA ILE A 178 1.09 -2.28 -24.81
C ILE A 178 0.42 -2.67 -23.49
N GLY A 179 1.15 -2.46 -22.39
CA GLY A 179 0.64 -2.71 -21.05
C GLY A 179 -0.08 -1.49 -20.49
N VAL A 180 -1.16 -1.76 -19.76
CA VAL A 180 -1.90 -0.76 -18.97
C VAL A 180 -1.84 -1.21 -17.51
N SER A 181 -1.43 -0.31 -16.63
CA SER A 181 -1.46 -0.53 -15.19
C SER A 181 -2.41 0.45 -14.52
N PHE A 182 -3.11 0.00 -13.49
CA PHE A 182 -4.08 0.74 -12.71
C PHE A 182 -3.52 0.96 -11.32
N ARG A 183 -3.16 2.20 -11.02
CA ARG A 183 -2.69 2.62 -9.70
C ARG A 183 -3.85 3.19 -8.91
N SER A 184 -4.13 2.62 -7.75
CA SER A 184 -5.09 3.19 -6.80
C SER A 184 -4.56 4.53 -6.27
N VAL A 185 -5.46 5.47 -6.06
CA VAL A 185 -5.16 6.75 -5.38
C VAL A 185 -5.68 6.78 -3.95
N ASP A 186 -6.36 5.72 -3.51
CA ASP A 186 -6.93 5.57 -2.17
C ASP A 186 -6.08 4.70 -1.24
N ASP A 187 -5.22 3.85 -1.80
CA ASP A 187 -4.28 2.96 -1.13
C ASP A 187 -3.13 2.56 -2.09
N GLU A 188 -2.18 1.74 -1.65
CA GLU A 188 -1.02 1.35 -2.49
C GLU A 188 -1.31 0.17 -3.43
N ASP A 189 -2.57 0.03 -3.86
CA ASP A 189 -2.95 -1.01 -4.79
C ASP A 189 -2.47 -0.67 -6.21
N LEU A 190 -1.85 -1.66 -6.84
CA LEU A 190 -1.34 -1.57 -8.20
C LEU A 190 -1.65 -2.89 -8.89
N GLU A 191 -2.53 -2.83 -9.86
CA GLU A 191 -2.86 -3.95 -10.73
C GLU A 191 -2.39 -3.60 -12.14
N GLY A 192 -1.98 -4.57 -12.94
CA GLY A 192 -1.53 -4.28 -14.31
C GLY A 192 -1.32 -5.51 -15.14
N PHE A 193 -1.50 -5.36 -16.46
CA PHE A 193 -1.39 -6.44 -17.43
C PHE A 193 -0.84 -5.92 -18.77
N SER A 194 -0.45 -6.87 -19.62
CA SER A 194 -0.24 -6.64 -21.06
C SER A 194 -1.54 -6.93 -21.81
N ASN A 195 -1.90 -6.09 -22.79
CA ASN A 195 -3.14 -6.28 -23.55
C ASN A 195 -3.14 -7.57 -24.41
N SER A 196 -4.34 -7.96 -24.87
CA SER A 196 -4.59 -9.15 -25.69
C SER A 196 -4.06 -9.02 -27.12
N VAL A 197 -4.06 -10.14 -27.88
CA VAL A 197 -3.62 -10.24 -29.29
C VAL A 197 -4.55 -9.50 -30.26
N ASP A 198 -5.73 -9.07 -29.82
CA ASP A 198 -6.66 -8.24 -30.58
C ASP A 198 -6.61 -6.76 -30.19
N GLY A 199 -5.63 -6.37 -29.37
CA GLY A 199 -5.46 -5.02 -28.83
C GLY A 199 -6.54 -4.59 -27.83
N THR A 200 -7.40 -5.52 -27.38
CA THR A 200 -8.33 -5.25 -26.28
C THR A 200 -7.72 -5.58 -24.94
N TYR A 201 -8.30 -5.04 -23.88
CA TYR A 201 -7.97 -5.44 -22.53
C TYR A 201 -9.16 -5.30 -21.60
N TRP A 202 -9.10 -6.00 -20.46
CA TRP A 202 -10.04 -5.83 -19.36
C TRP A 202 -9.39 -6.24 -18.04
N GLU A 203 -9.87 -5.68 -16.95
CA GLU A 203 -9.42 -5.98 -15.58
C GLU A 203 -10.56 -5.82 -14.58
N ASP A 204 -10.56 -6.66 -13.55
CA ASP A 204 -11.59 -6.72 -12.51
C ASP A 204 -11.06 -6.09 -11.21
N LEU A 205 -11.28 -4.78 -11.06
CA LEU A 205 -10.68 -3.94 -10.02
C LEU A 205 -11.62 -3.75 -8.84
N ALA A 206 -11.05 -3.62 -7.64
CA ALA A 206 -11.79 -3.24 -6.45
C ALA A 206 -12.51 -1.88 -6.66
N ALA A 207 -13.73 -1.71 -6.14
CA ALA A 207 -14.47 -0.46 -6.31
C ALA A 207 -13.85 0.67 -5.45
N LYS A 208 -13.03 1.50 -6.09
CA LYS A 208 -12.31 2.66 -5.54
C LYS A 208 -11.74 3.51 -6.67
N ARG A 209 -10.96 4.54 -6.36
CA ARG A 209 -10.39 5.45 -7.36
C ARG A 209 -9.06 4.95 -7.89
N PHE A 210 -8.89 5.03 -9.20
CA PHE A 210 -7.68 4.64 -9.91
C PHE A 210 -7.23 5.71 -10.90
N GLN A 211 -5.96 5.61 -11.28
CA GLN A 211 -5.38 6.26 -12.44
C GLN A 211 -4.73 5.17 -13.31
N ALA A 212 -5.04 5.16 -14.61
CA ALA A 212 -4.35 4.30 -15.55
C ALA A 212 -2.99 4.90 -15.90
N GLU A 213 -1.99 4.05 -16.05
CA GLU A 213 -0.60 4.38 -16.35
C GLU A 213 -0.15 3.50 -17.53
N VAL A 214 0.33 4.12 -18.60
CA VAL A 214 0.76 3.44 -19.83
C VAL A 214 2.20 3.82 -20.14
N HIS A 215 3.04 2.80 -20.36
CA HIS A 215 4.45 2.96 -20.68
C HIS A 215 4.74 2.53 -22.13
N LEU A 216 5.18 3.47 -22.95
CA LEU A 216 5.56 3.25 -24.36
C LEU A 216 7.08 3.35 -24.58
N SER A 217 7.87 3.48 -23.52
CA SER A 217 9.33 3.58 -23.61
C SER A 217 9.92 2.40 -24.40
N LYS A 218 10.88 2.71 -25.29
CA LYS A 218 11.52 1.74 -26.23
C LYS A 218 10.60 1.17 -27.32
N SER A 219 9.35 1.62 -27.42
CA SER A 219 8.46 1.27 -28.54
C SER A 219 8.63 2.24 -29.72
N SER A 220 8.07 1.88 -30.88
CA SER A 220 7.94 2.79 -32.03
C SER A 220 6.65 3.63 -31.99
N TRP A 221 6.06 3.81 -30.80
CA TRP A 221 4.77 4.49 -30.59
C TRP A 221 4.91 5.74 -29.72
N ARG A 222 4.07 6.74 -29.97
CA ARG A 222 3.77 7.85 -29.04
C ARG A 222 2.26 7.97 -28.88
N PHE A 223 1.80 8.66 -27.85
CA PHE A 223 0.36 8.85 -27.64
C PHE A 223 -0.24 9.73 -28.75
N THR A 224 -1.49 9.48 -29.10
CA THR A 224 -2.28 10.41 -29.92
C THR A 224 -2.81 11.58 -29.07
N THR A 225 -3.58 12.47 -29.68
CA THR A 225 -4.28 13.56 -28.96
C THR A 225 -5.38 12.96 -28.09
N PRO A 226 -5.36 13.17 -26.76
CA PRO A 226 -6.38 12.62 -25.87
C PRO A 226 -7.69 13.42 -25.93
N ASP A 227 -8.77 12.81 -25.44
CA ASP A 227 -10.07 13.43 -25.18
C ASP A 227 -10.72 14.13 -26.41
N VAL A 228 -10.55 13.54 -27.60
CA VAL A 228 -11.09 14.09 -28.85
C VAL A 228 -12.44 13.46 -29.20
N GLY A 229 -13.51 14.24 -29.09
CA GLY A 229 -14.83 13.82 -29.58
C GLY A 229 -15.63 13.00 -28.56
N SER A 230 -15.89 11.74 -28.85
CA SER A 230 -16.77 10.87 -28.04
C SER A 230 -15.96 9.92 -27.16
N ASP A 231 -16.31 9.84 -25.87
CA ASP A 231 -15.72 8.96 -24.82
C ASP A 231 -15.69 7.46 -25.18
N THR A 232 -16.44 7.06 -26.21
CA THR A 232 -16.48 5.67 -26.70
C THR A 232 -15.38 5.35 -27.72
N THR A 233 -14.66 6.36 -28.20
CA THR A 233 -13.78 6.28 -29.37
C THR A 233 -12.53 7.14 -29.27
N ASP A 234 -12.44 8.04 -28.30
CA ASP A 234 -11.26 8.86 -28.05
C ASP A 234 -10.20 8.08 -27.29
N SER A 235 -9.07 8.74 -27.01
CA SER A 235 -7.97 8.19 -26.21
C SER A 235 -7.97 8.85 -24.86
N ASP A 236 -8.01 8.06 -23.78
CA ASP A 236 -8.06 8.59 -22.40
C ASP A 236 -6.67 8.92 -21.82
N ILE A 237 -5.60 8.55 -22.54
CA ILE A 237 -4.23 8.66 -22.01
C ILE A 237 -3.59 9.98 -22.41
N VAL A 238 -3.35 10.82 -21.41
CA VAL A 238 -2.63 12.08 -21.53
C VAL A 238 -1.12 11.83 -21.34
N PRO A 239 -0.26 12.18 -22.31
CA PRO A 239 1.18 12.10 -22.15
C PRO A 239 1.68 13.00 -20.99
N THR A 240 2.48 12.43 -20.11
CA THR A 240 3.10 13.14 -18.97
C THR A 240 4.60 13.36 -19.17
N THR A 241 5.26 12.42 -19.83
CA THR A 241 6.65 12.54 -20.29
C THR A 241 6.73 12.03 -21.71
N GLU A 242 7.22 12.86 -22.63
CA GLU A 242 7.51 12.48 -24.01
C GLU A 242 8.89 13.00 -24.42
N ASP A 243 9.90 12.16 -24.29
CA ASP A 243 11.20 12.38 -24.90
C ASP A 243 11.63 11.18 -25.77
N ALA A 244 12.87 11.19 -26.26
CA ALA A 244 13.39 10.15 -27.14
C ALA A 244 13.51 8.77 -26.47
N TRP A 245 13.54 8.72 -25.13
CA TRP A 245 13.84 7.53 -24.33
C TRP A 245 12.68 7.11 -23.43
N TYR A 246 11.91 8.08 -22.94
CA TYR A 246 10.82 7.88 -22.00
C TYR A 246 9.51 8.42 -22.58
N ARG A 247 8.54 7.52 -22.75
CA ARG A 247 7.17 7.85 -23.12
C ARG A 247 6.22 7.24 -22.12
N TYR A 248 5.57 8.11 -21.38
CA TYR A 248 4.72 7.73 -20.27
C TYR A 248 3.47 8.61 -20.24
N GLY A 249 2.32 7.99 -20.15
CA GLY A 249 1.02 8.65 -20.17
C GLY A 249 0.15 8.15 -19.03
N LYS A 250 -0.80 8.99 -18.64
CA LYS A 250 -1.75 8.71 -17.56
C LYS A 250 -3.15 9.11 -17.98
N SER A 251 -4.15 8.39 -17.49
CA SER A 251 -5.52 8.87 -17.53
C SER A 251 -5.77 9.95 -16.47
N GLU A 252 -6.93 10.58 -16.56
CA GLU A 252 -7.58 11.19 -15.41
C GLU A 252 -7.76 10.19 -14.24
N ILE A 253 -8.01 10.71 -13.04
CA ILE A 253 -8.43 9.87 -11.93
C ILE A 253 -9.91 9.54 -12.12
N PHE A 254 -10.23 8.25 -12.18
CA PHE A 254 -11.60 7.77 -12.32
C PHE A 254 -12.00 6.86 -11.16
N THR A 255 -13.30 6.68 -10.97
CA THR A 255 -13.84 5.77 -9.94
C THR A 255 -14.28 4.47 -10.59
N VAL A 256 -13.80 3.35 -10.06
CA VAL A 256 -14.37 2.03 -10.33
C VAL A 256 -15.56 1.83 -9.41
N GLU A 257 -16.73 1.63 -9.98
CA GLU A 257 -17.96 1.32 -9.25
C GLU A 257 -18.25 -0.18 -9.30
N ALA A 258 -18.78 -0.72 -8.20
CA ALA A 258 -19.08 -2.15 -8.13
C ALA A 258 -20.16 -2.55 -9.15
N GLY A 259 -19.87 -3.56 -9.98
CA GLY A 259 -20.77 -4.07 -11.01
C GLY A 259 -20.88 -3.20 -12.27
N VAL A 260 -20.07 -2.15 -12.40
CA VAL A 260 -20.08 -1.24 -13.55
C VAL A 260 -18.88 -1.53 -14.46
N ASN A 261 -19.10 -1.42 -15.77
CA ASN A 261 -18.04 -1.46 -16.77
C ASN A 261 -17.62 -0.03 -17.13
N ARG A 262 -16.34 0.31 -16.95
CA ARG A 262 -15.72 1.54 -17.47
C ARG A 262 -14.95 1.23 -18.75
N VAL A 263 -15.09 2.11 -19.74
CA VAL A 263 -14.25 2.09 -20.95
C VAL A 263 -13.07 3.04 -20.75
N LEU A 264 -11.87 2.60 -21.12
CA LEU A 264 -10.64 3.38 -21.17
C LEU A 264 -9.80 2.93 -22.37
N ASP A 265 -9.72 3.74 -23.41
CA ASP A 265 -9.09 3.45 -24.67
C ASP A 265 -7.72 4.16 -24.78
N VAL A 266 -6.81 3.58 -25.56
CA VAL A 266 -5.43 4.08 -25.73
C VAL A 266 -5.10 4.22 -27.21
N GLY A 267 -5.07 5.46 -27.70
CA GLY A 267 -4.68 5.76 -29.07
C GLY A 267 -3.19 6.06 -29.15
N VAL A 268 -2.50 5.44 -30.11
CA VAL A 268 -1.09 5.72 -30.35
C VAL A 268 -0.81 5.91 -31.83
N VAL A 269 0.21 6.70 -32.12
CA VAL A 269 0.67 6.99 -33.48
C VAL A 269 2.11 6.52 -33.64
N ALA A 270 2.45 6.02 -34.82
CA ALA A 270 3.81 5.58 -35.11
C ALA A 270 4.78 6.75 -35.03
N VAL A 271 5.90 6.56 -34.34
CA VAL A 271 7.05 7.47 -34.40
C VAL A 271 7.97 6.97 -35.51
N PRO A 272 8.30 7.82 -36.50
CA PRO A 272 9.29 7.48 -37.50
C PRO A 272 10.59 7.04 -36.81
N LYS A 273 11.11 5.86 -37.17
CA LYS A 273 12.48 5.52 -36.77
C LYS A 273 13.42 6.56 -37.41
N PRO A 274 14.38 7.12 -36.66
CA PRO A 274 15.37 8.02 -37.23
C PRO A 274 16.17 7.35 -38.35
#